data_AF-A0A1H4KZE5-F1
#
_entry.id   AF-A0A1H4KZE5-F1
#
_cell.length_a   1.000
_cell.length_b   1.000
_cell.length_c   1.000
_cell.angle_alpha   90.00
_cell.angle_beta   90.00
_cell.angle_gamma   90.00
#
_symmetry.space_group_name_H-M   'P 1'
#
loop_
_entity.id
_entity.type
_entity.pdbx_description
1 polymer ?
#
loop_
_entity_poly.entity_id
_entity_poly.type
_entity_poly.pdbx_seq_one_letter_code
_entity_poly.pdbx_strand_id
1 'polypeptide(L)'
;MSEVDADRRILRASSIGALVLTGLSLFLGYVGYRTLGLTPLDSFFGTLQMFALDAPRDLASDSVAIGIARFTAPLALAMASVLAVAALAGTSVRHSWRLRRVDQHVVVLGLSDNSVEFVNSLLEHGQAVVVVELAGDHPRLNAVRQSGALVIVGDASREPAQQRARIERSRRVVVSTGDDGRNLRTAELAMRLMTDSRDATVHVLLNDYWLHEELARTEFTAGAETGPAIDFVHRADYEAAAFIETVTTSSASSLASAVLQFTGTGVRGRRTLVHLARRNLLLGIVGAISVDDATRESVVRPALEEAPWIGDALSSNNTRTRTPGVCLVAVDGSDGNALGTALRLASAHPTSEVFVLTDLPVGESLAQRGSAVRVVPAGSLALSPGSLLSHSWVDTLARSRHQIYCAFEVQRGVDPATNPSIVPWLDLPEPLKESNRDFARSIATLVEGLPLTLTALRGMPEGGAALNDDQLELLARGEHDRWMRDLVRKGWRWGAGPKDSEAKTHPLLVDWADLSEPEREKDRDSIRSIPDMLALVGLELQPER
;
A
#
# COMPACT_ATOMS: atom_id res chain seq x y z
N MET A 1 1.48 -21.99 -0.33
CA MET A 1 2.62 -22.78 -0.82
C MET A 1 3.27 -21.94 -1.90
N SER A 2 4.48 -21.41 -1.66
CA SER A 2 5.01 -20.31 -2.48
C SER A 2 5.39 -20.82 -3.88
N GLU A 3 5.19 -19.98 -4.89
CA GLU A 3 5.53 -20.26 -6.30
C GLU A 3 7.05 -20.56 -6.48
N VAL A 4 7.87 -20.06 -5.54
CA VAL A 4 9.31 -20.34 -5.42
C VAL A 4 9.59 -21.81 -5.12
N ASP A 5 8.75 -22.47 -4.33
CA ASP A 5 8.86 -23.91 -4.07
C ASP A 5 8.44 -24.74 -5.28
N ALA A 6 7.49 -24.26 -6.09
CA ALA A 6 7.10 -24.90 -7.34
C ALA A 6 8.23 -24.85 -8.37
N ASP A 7 8.86 -23.68 -8.56
CA ASP A 7 10.01 -23.51 -9.46
C ASP A 7 11.20 -24.40 -9.05
N ARG A 8 11.50 -24.47 -7.74
CA ARG A 8 12.56 -25.35 -7.21
C ARG A 8 12.26 -26.82 -7.43
N ARG A 9 11.01 -27.25 -7.30
CA ARG A 9 10.59 -28.64 -7.57
C ARG A 9 10.70 -28.98 -9.05
N ILE A 10 10.27 -28.08 -9.94
CA ILE A 10 10.39 -28.27 -11.39
C ILE A 10 11.86 -28.37 -11.79
N LEU A 11 12.72 -27.47 -11.30
CA LEU A 11 14.15 -27.51 -11.61
C LEU A 11 14.81 -28.80 -11.10
N ARG A 12 14.48 -29.24 -9.88
CA ARG A 12 14.97 -30.51 -9.32
C ARG A 12 14.48 -31.71 -10.13
N ALA A 13 13.20 -31.75 -10.49
CA ALA A 13 12.63 -32.83 -11.30
C ALA A 13 13.28 -32.89 -12.69
N SER A 14 13.49 -31.75 -13.35
CA SER A 14 14.17 -31.66 -14.64
C SER A 14 15.64 -32.08 -14.56
N SER A 15 16.36 -31.69 -13.50
CA SER A 15 17.74 -32.14 -13.27
C SER A 15 17.84 -33.65 -13.04
N ILE A 16 16.91 -34.22 -12.26
CA ILE A 16 16.83 -35.67 -12.06
C ILE A 16 16.53 -36.37 -13.39
N GLY A 17 15.58 -35.85 -14.18
CA GLY A 17 15.25 -36.37 -15.50
C GLY A 17 16.43 -36.38 -16.47
N ALA A 18 17.20 -35.29 -16.52
CA ALA A 18 18.41 -35.20 -17.35
C ALA A 18 19.48 -36.23 -16.92
N LEU A 19 19.66 -36.44 -15.61
CA LEU A 19 20.63 -37.37 -15.07
C LEU A 19 20.24 -38.83 -15.34
N VAL A 20 18.95 -39.15 -15.20
CA VAL A 20 18.39 -40.46 -15.56
C VAL A 20 18.54 -40.74 -17.05
N LEU A 21 18.21 -39.76 -17.91
CA LEU A 21 18.32 -39.91 -19.36
C LEU A 21 19.78 -40.09 -19.81
N THR A 22 20.71 -39.37 -19.19
CA THR A 22 22.15 -39.52 -19.43
C THR A 22 22.63 -40.91 -19.03
N GLY A 23 22.29 -41.37 -17.81
CA GLY A 23 22.66 -42.69 -17.32
C GLY A 23 22.08 -43.83 -18.17
N LEU A 24 20.82 -43.70 -18.57
CA LEU A 24 20.15 -44.65 -19.47
C LEU A 24 20.84 -44.71 -20.85
N SER A 25 21.20 -43.55 -21.41
CA SER A 25 21.88 -43.47 -22.70
C SER A 25 23.27 -44.10 -22.66
N LEU A 26 24.03 -43.84 -21.60
CA LEU A 26 25.35 -44.46 -21.37
C LEU A 26 25.23 -45.98 -21.20
N PHE A 27 24.25 -46.45 -20.43
CA PHE A 27 24.02 -47.87 -20.21
C PHE A 27 23.61 -48.59 -21.50
N LEU A 28 22.63 -48.07 -22.23
CA LEU A 28 22.14 -48.67 -23.46
C LEU A 28 23.19 -48.65 -24.57
N GLY A 29 23.96 -47.57 -24.70
CA GLY A 29 25.07 -47.50 -25.64
C GLY A 29 26.15 -48.55 -25.31
N TYR A 30 26.57 -48.62 -24.04
CA TYR A 30 27.63 -49.54 -23.62
C TYR A 30 27.20 -51.00 -23.81
N VAL A 31 26.02 -51.37 -23.30
CA VAL A 31 25.47 -52.73 -23.49
C VAL A 31 25.30 -53.04 -24.97
N GLY A 32 24.79 -52.09 -25.76
CA GLY A 32 24.61 -52.25 -27.20
C GLY A 32 25.91 -52.63 -27.92
N TYR A 33 26.99 -51.86 -27.74
CA TYR A 33 28.27 -52.18 -28.35
C TYR A 33 28.90 -53.47 -27.81
N ARG A 34 28.71 -53.78 -26.51
CA ARG A 34 29.15 -55.06 -25.94
C ARG A 34 28.44 -56.26 -26.55
N THR A 35 27.15 -56.15 -26.86
CA THR A 35 26.39 -57.21 -27.55
C THR A 35 26.83 -57.43 -29.00
N LEU A 36 27.41 -56.40 -29.64
CA LEU A 36 28.01 -56.49 -30.97
C LEU A 36 29.46 -57.01 -30.95
N GLY A 37 29.98 -57.41 -29.79
CA GLY A 37 31.30 -58.05 -29.66
C GLY A 37 32.48 -57.09 -29.59
N LEU A 38 32.26 -55.78 -29.48
CA LEU A 38 33.35 -54.79 -29.32
C LEU A 38 34.05 -54.96 -27.96
N THR A 39 35.33 -54.57 -27.90
CA THR A 39 36.07 -54.59 -26.63
C THR A 39 35.42 -53.65 -25.60
N PRO A 40 35.67 -53.82 -24.29
CA PRO A 40 35.13 -52.92 -23.28
C PRO A 40 35.48 -51.44 -23.53
N LEU A 41 36.68 -51.18 -24.05
CA LEU A 41 37.19 -49.84 -24.29
C LEU A 41 36.55 -49.21 -25.55
N ASP A 42 36.40 -49.99 -26.62
CA ASP A 42 35.72 -49.53 -27.84
C ASP A 42 34.22 -49.32 -27.61
N SER A 43 33.60 -50.15 -26.76
CA SER A 43 32.18 -49.99 -26.38
C SER A 43 31.94 -48.70 -25.59
N PHE A 44 32.88 -48.36 -24.71
CA PHE A 44 32.84 -47.09 -23.98
C PHE A 44 33.04 -45.90 -24.93
N PHE A 45 34.02 -45.98 -25.82
CA PHE A 45 34.31 -44.92 -26.79
C PHE A 45 33.14 -44.69 -27.76
N GLY A 46 32.59 -45.76 -28.33
CA GLY A 46 31.43 -45.69 -29.23
C GLY A 46 30.18 -45.13 -28.56
N THR A 47 30.00 -45.36 -27.25
CA THR A 47 28.91 -44.78 -26.46
C THR A 47 29.04 -43.26 -26.33
N LEU A 48 30.26 -42.76 -26.09
CA LEU A 48 30.53 -41.32 -26.01
C LEU A 48 30.32 -40.63 -27.36
N GLN A 49 30.68 -41.26 -28.47
CA GLN A 49 30.46 -40.73 -29.82
C GLN A 49 28.98 -40.45 -30.12
N MET A 50 28.05 -41.17 -29.49
CA MET A 50 26.61 -40.96 -29.67
C MET A 50 26.14 -39.60 -29.14
N PHE A 51 26.81 -39.04 -28.13
CA PHE A 51 26.51 -37.69 -27.63
C PHE A 51 26.95 -36.61 -28.62
N ALA A 52 27.92 -36.90 -29.49
CA ALA A 52 28.43 -35.99 -30.51
C ALA A 52 27.68 -36.10 -31.85
N LEU A 53 26.56 -36.84 -31.92
CA LEU A 53 25.82 -37.14 -33.16
C LEU A 53 26.64 -37.90 -34.23
N ASP A 54 27.71 -38.56 -33.81
CA ASP A 54 28.68 -39.23 -34.70
C ASP A 54 28.70 -40.75 -34.50
N ALA A 55 27.55 -41.34 -34.17
CA ALA A 55 27.42 -42.78 -34.00
C ALA A 55 27.48 -43.50 -35.38
N PRO A 56 28.28 -44.58 -35.52
CA PRO A 56 28.32 -45.37 -36.75
C PRO A 56 26.92 -45.87 -37.12
N ARG A 57 26.41 -45.48 -38.29
CA ARG A 57 25.04 -45.78 -38.73
C ARG A 57 24.81 -47.27 -38.98
N ASP A 58 25.87 -47.98 -39.35
CA ASP A 58 25.84 -49.39 -39.76
C ASP A 58 25.53 -50.28 -38.55
N LEU A 59 26.17 -50.02 -37.41
CA LEU A 59 26.00 -50.75 -36.14
C LEU A 59 24.65 -50.49 -35.45
N ALA A 60 23.99 -49.36 -35.77
CA ALA A 60 22.70 -49.01 -35.19
C ALA A 60 21.53 -49.87 -35.72
N SER A 61 21.71 -50.52 -36.88
CA SER A 61 20.70 -51.43 -37.44
C SER A 61 20.70 -52.81 -36.79
N ASP A 62 21.81 -53.19 -36.14
CA ASP A 62 22.03 -54.51 -35.55
C ASP A 62 21.69 -54.59 -34.05
N SER A 63 21.48 -53.45 -33.38
CA SER A 63 21.17 -53.40 -31.94
C SER A 63 20.11 -52.36 -31.59
N VAL A 64 18.99 -52.83 -31.04
CA VAL A 64 17.89 -51.98 -30.54
C VAL A 64 18.38 -51.02 -29.45
N ALA A 65 19.32 -51.46 -28.60
CA ALA A 65 19.89 -50.63 -27.54
C ALA A 65 20.65 -49.43 -28.10
N ILE A 66 21.47 -49.64 -29.15
CA ILE A 66 22.16 -48.56 -29.88
C ILE A 66 21.14 -47.67 -30.61
N GLY A 67 20.10 -48.28 -31.19
CA GLY A 67 18.99 -47.57 -31.85
C GLY A 67 18.22 -46.61 -30.94
N ILE A 68 18.13 -46.90 -29.63
CA ILE A 68 17.54 -46.01 -28.62
C ILE A 68 18.58 -44.99 -28.17
N ALA A 69 19.80 -45.44 -27.83
CA ALA A 69 20.88 -44.59 -27.33
C ALA A 69 21.25 -43.46 -28.29
N ARG A 70 21.17 -43.68 -29.62
CA ARG A 70 21.46 -42.65 -30.64
C ARG A 70 20.54 -41.43 -30.58
N PHE A 71 19.34 -41.57 -30.01
CA PHE A 71 18.39 -40.47 -29.86
C PHE A 71 18.38 -39.93 -28.44
N THR A 72 18.52 -40.80 -27.44
CA THR A 72 18.50 -40.38 -26.04
C THR A 72 19.80 -39.67 -25.64
N ALA A 73 20.97 -40.03 -26.20
CA ALA A 73 22.24 -39.38 -25.88
C ALA A 73 22.33 -37.91 -26.34
N PRO A 74 22.02 -37.55 -27.60
CA PRO A 74 21.96 -36.14 -28.00
C PRO A 74 20.89 -35.35 -27.26
N LEU A 75 19.74 -35.97 -26.97
CA LEU A 75 18.66 -35.32 -26.21
C LEU A 75 19.09 -35.04 -24.76
N ALA A 76 19.81 -35.98 -24.13
CA ALA A 76 20.40 -35.79 -22.80
C ALA A 76 21.41 -34.65 -22.80
N LEU A 77 22.29 -34.57 -23.81
CA LEU A 77 23.25 -33.48 -23.96
C LEU A 77 22.53 -32.14 -24.14
N ALA A 78 21.55 -32.07 -25.04
CA ALA A 78 20.78 -30.85 -25.29
C ALA A 78 20.05 -30.38 -24.02
N MET A 79 19.39 -31.29 -23.29
CA MET A 79 18.72 -30.97 -22.04
C MET A 79 19.72 -30.47 -20.97
N ALA A 80 20.87 -31.14 -20.81
CA ALA A 80 21.90 -30.73 -19.87
C ALA A 80 22.50 -29.36 -20.23
N SER A 81 22.74 -29.09 -21.53
CA SER A 81 23.19 -27.78 -22.01
C SER A 81 22.16 -26.69 -21.77
N VAL A 82 20.87 -26.94 -22.00
CA VAL A 82 19.79 -25.98 -21.71
C VAL A 82 19.69 -25.71 -20.22
N LEU A 83 19.76 -26.73 -19.37
CA LEU A 83 19.74 -26.56 -17.91
C LEU A 83 20.99 -25.84 -17.40
N ALA A 84 22.17 -26.13 -17.95
CA ALA A 84 23.41 -25.44 -17.63
C ALA A 84 23.36 -23.97 -18.06
N VAL A 85 22.86 -23.67 -19.26
CA VAL A 85 22.62 -22.30 -19.72
C VAL A 85 21.58 -21.61 -18.83
N ALA A 86 20.49 -22.28 -18.44
CA ALA A 86 19.48 -21.72 -17.55
C ALA A 86 19.99 -21.50 -16.10
N ALA A 87 21.03 -22.24 -15.68
CA ALA A 87 21.72 -22.04 -14.41
C ALA A 87 22.80 -20.93 -14.50
N LEU A 88 23.52 -20.85 -15.63
CA LEU A 88 24.60 -19.89 -15.90
C LEU A 88 24.12 -18.52 -16.37
N ALA A 89 22.94 -18.44 -17.01
CA ALA A 89 22.29 -17.19 -17.44
C ALA A 89 21.99 -16.23 -16.27
N GLY A 90 22.27 -16.65 -15.04
CA GLY A 90 22.26 -15.81 -13.84
C GLY A 90 20.86 -15.37 -13.45
N THR A 91 20.78 -14.72 -12.30
CA THR A 91 19.57 -14.03 -11.83
C THR A 91 19.11 -12.97 -12.85
N SER A 92 20.02 -12.37 -13.62
CA SER A 92 19.74 -11.27 -14.57
C SER A 92 18.76 -11.63 -15.70
N VAL A 93 18.86 -12.82 -16.31
CA VAL A 93 17.94 -13.23 -17.39
C VAL A 93 16.57 -13.61 -16.81
N ARG A 94 16.54 -14.27 -15.65
CA ARG A 94 15.30 -14.60 -14.93
C ARG A 94 14.58 -13.34 -14.43
N HIS A 95 15.31 -12.34 -13.95
CA HIS A 95 14.77 -11.03 -13.57
C HIS A 95 14.15 -10.32 -14.77
N SER A 96 14.82 -10.32 -15.91
CA SER A 96 14.32 -9.69 -17.14
C SER A 96 13.03 -10.35 -17.64
N TRP A 97 12.92 -11.68 -17.51
CA TRP A 97 11.70 -12.42 -17.83
C TRP A 97 10.56 -12.18 -16.82
N ARG A 98 10.86 -12.10 -15.52
CA ARG A 98 9.87 -11.76 -14.48
C ARG A 98 9.37 -10.32 -14.64
N LEU A 99 10.26 -9.35 -14.86
CA LEU A 99 9.92 -7.95 -15.14
C LEU A 99 8.97 -7.82 -16.34
N ARG A 100 9.08 -8.70 -17.35
CA ARG A 100 8.18 -8.71 -18.51
C ARG A 100 6.75 -9.17 -18.21
N ARG A 101 6.53 -9.85 -17.08
CA ARG A 101 5.23 -10.43 -16.67
C ARG A 101 4.58 -9.73 -15.49
N VAL A 102 5.25 -8.76 -14.86
CA VAL A 102 4.64 -7.99 -13.77
C VAL A 102 3.66 -6.97 -14.34
N ASP A 103 2.49 -6.94 -13.74
CA ASP A 103 1.43 -5.96 -13.95
C ASP A 103 0.84 -5.63 -12.58
N GLN A 104 0.39 -4.39 -12.38
CA GLN A 104 -0.18 -3.91 -11.13
C GLN A 104 0.76 -4.05 -9.91
N HIS A 105 2.07 -4.00 -10.12
CA HIS A 105 3.09 -4.10 -9.07
C HIS A 105 3.37 -2.78 -8.37
N VAL A 106 4.13 -2.84 -7.27
CA VAL A 106 4.65 -1.67 -6.57
C VAL A 106 6.06 -1.37 -7.07
N VAL A 107 6.32 -0.11 -7.43
CA VAL A 107 7.65 0.37 -7.81
C VAL A 107 8.19 1.25 -6.68
N VAL A 108 9.39 0.94 -6.19
CA VAL A 108 10.08 1.74 -5.18
C VAL A 108 11.30 2.39 -5.83
N LEU A 109 11.30 3.72 -5.88
CA LEU A 109 12.33 4.56 -6.49
C LEU A 109 13.25 5.11 -5.39
N GLY A 110 14.42 4.48 -5.25
CA GLY A 110 15.40 4.75 -4.20
C GLY A 110 15.26 3.84 -2.98
N LEU A 111 16.39 3.52 -2.37
CA LEU A 111 16.48 2.88 -1.08
C LEU A 111 16.89 3.87 0.02
N SER A 112 16.11 3.89 1.09
CA SER A 112 16.42 4.53 2.37
C SER A 112 16.11 3.54 3.49
N ASP A 113 16.47 3.86 4.74
CA ASP A 113 16.08 3.02 5.87
C ASP A 113 14.55 2.88 5.97
N ASN A 114 13.78 3.93 5.65
CA ASN A 114 12.32 3.90 5.60
C ASN A 114 11.79 2.98 4.50
N SER A 115 12.37 3.02 3.30
CA SER A 115 11.85 2.22 2.18
C SER A 115 12.22 0.74 2.26
N VAL A 116 13.31 0.39 2.96
CA VAL A 116 13.70 -1.03 3.15
C VAL A 116 12.68 -1.78 4.01
N GLU A 117 12.24 -1.18 5.12
CA GLU A 117 11.21 -1.77 5.99
C GLU A 117 9.89 -1.97 5.23
N PHE A 118 9.48 -0.93 4.48
CA PHE A 118 8.30 -0.99 3.63
C PHE A 118 8.39 -2.07 2.54
N VAL A 119 9.52 -2.17 1.84
CA VAL A 119 9.74 -3.20 0.80
C VAL A 119 9.65 -4.60 1.39
N ASN A 120 10.29 -4.85 2.53
CA ASN A 120 10.24 -6.17 3.17
C ASN A 120 8.81 -6.54 3.53
N SER A 121 8.06 -5.60 4.11
CA SER A 121 6.71 -5.90 4.51
C SER A 121 5.76 -6.10 3.31
N LEU A 122 5.95 -5.39 2.20
CA LEU A 122 5.19 -5.67 0.96
C LEU A 122 5.43 -7.08 0.43
N LEU A 123 6.69 -7.53 0.46
CA LEU A 123 7.08 -8.86 0.01
C LEU A 123 6.50 -9.95 0.93
N GLU A 124 6.46 -9.73 2.24
CA GLU A 124 5.82 -10.62 3.21
C GLU A 124 4.32 -10.80 2.93
N HIS A 125 3.65 -9.76 2.42
CA HIS A 125 2.24 -9.79 2.02
C HIS A 125 2.04 -10.25 0.56
N GLY A 126 3.07 -10.83 -0.07
CA GLY A 126 2.99 -11.42 -1.41
C GLY A 126 2.88 -10.41 -2.55
N GLN A 127 3.15 -9.12 -2.32
CA GLN A 127 3.15 -8.11 -3.38
C GLN A 127 4.40 -8.23 -4.25
N ALA A 128 4.22 -8.04 -5.57
CA ALA A 128 5.35 -7.93 -6.47
C ALA A 128 5.98 -6.53 -6.32
N VAL A 129 7.26 -6.48 -5.95
CA VAL A 129 7.98 -5.23 -5.73
C VAL A 129 9.17 -5.11 -6.67
N VAL A 130 9.24 -3.98 -7.38
CA VAL A 130 10.38 -3.58 -8.21
C VAL A 130 11.08 -2.41 -7.53
N VAL A 131 12.38 -2.53 -7.26
CA VAL A 131 13.17 -1.47 -6.65
C VAL A 131 14.16 -0.91 -7.68
N VAL A 132 14.22 0.41 -7.81
CA VAL A 132 15.22 1.12 -8.61
C VAL A 132 16.17 1.84 -7.66
N GLU A 133 17.45 1.47 -7.66
CA GLU A 133 18.46 2.09 -6.78
C GLU A 133 19.69 2.54 -7.58
N LEU A 134 20.18 3.75 -7.29
CA LEU A 134 21.33 4.34 -7.96
C LEU A 134 22.61 3.55 -7.66
N ALA A 135 22.87 3.26 -6.39
CA ALA A 135 24.09 2.63 -5.92
C ALA A 135 23.98 1.09 -5.98
N GLY A 136 24.68 0.48 -6.94
CA GLY A 136 24.68 -0.98 -7.12
C GLY A 136 25.29 -1.78 -5.96
N ASP A 137 26.02 -1.11 -5.07
CA ASP A 137 26.68 -1.60 -3.86
C ASP A 137 25.97 -1.18 -2.57
N HIS A 138 24.77 -0.57 -2.65
CA HIS A 138 24.03 -0.13 -1.48
C HIS A 138 23.91 -1.27 -0.43
N PRO A 139 24.25 -1.05 0.86
CA PRO A 139 24.39 -2.12 1.85
C PRO A 139 23.14 -3.00 2.00
N ARG A 140 21.96 -2.41 1.82
CA ARG A 140 20.66 -3.08 1.95
C ARG A 140 20.16 -3.77 0.67
N LEU A 141 20.83 -3.55 -0.46
CA LEU A 141 20.37 -4.02 -1.76
C LEU A 141 20.41 -5.55 -1.87
N ASN A 142 21.41 -6.18 -1.25
CA ASN A 142 21.48 -7.63 -1.14
C ASN A 142 20.37 -8.20 -0.25
N ALA A 143 20.03 -7.53 0.86
CA ALA A 143 18.94 -7.94 1.73
C ALA A 143 17.59 -7.89 0.99
N VAL A 144 17.30 -6.77 0.32
CA VAL A 144 16.09 -6.59 -0.49
C VAL A 144 15.98 -7.61 -1.63
N ARG A 145 17.10 -7.92 -2.31
CA ARG A 145 17.14 -8.99 -3.32
C ARG A 145 16.85 -10.37 -2.73
N GLN A 146 17.38 -10.67 -1.54
CA GLN A 146 17.16 -11.94 -0.87
C GLN A 146 15.71 -12.09 -0.38
N SER A 147 15.05 -10.99 0.00
CA SER A 147 13.63 -10.95 0.34
C SER A 147 12.70 -11.19 -0.87
N GLY A 148 13.22 -11.10 -2.10
CA GLY A 148 12.49 -11.45 -3.33
C GLY A 148 12.13 -10.27 -4.24
N ALA A 149 12.51 -9.04 -3.92
CA ALA A 149 12.27 -7.90 -4.80
C ALA A 149 13.11 -7.96 -6.09
N LEU A 150 12.53 -7.45 -7.18
CA LEU A 150 13.22 -7.27 -8.45
C LEU A 150 14.00 -5.95 -8.41
N VAL A 151 15.34 -6.01 -8.35
CA VAL A 151 16.17 -4.80 -8.26
C VAL A 151 16.77 -4.39 -9.61
N ILE A 152 16.59 -3.11 -9.95
CA ILE A 152 17.19 -2.41 -11.07
C ILE A 152 18.22 -1.44 -10.53
N VAL A 153 19.47 -1.59 -10.95
CA VAL A 153 20.52 -0.61 -10.65
C VAL A 153 20.48 0.48 -11.72
N GLY A 154 20.23 1.72 -11.31
CA GLY A 154 20.09 2.87 -12.20
C GLY A 154 19.57 4.11 -11.48
N ASP A 155 19.80 5.28 -12.09
CA ASP A 155 19.34 6.56 -11.57
C ASP A 155 17.83 6.72 -11.76
N ALA A 156 17.06 6.61 -10.67
CA ALA A 156 15.60 6.73 -10.68
C ALA A 156 15.12 8.11 -11.15
N SER A 157 15.95 9.15 -11.12
CA SER A 157 15.61 10.48 -11.64
C SER A 157 15.70 10.57 -13.17
N ARG A 158 16.05 9.47 -13.85
CA ARG A 158 16.13 9.40 -15.32
C ARG A 158 15.14 8.39 -15.89
N GLU A 159 14.58 8.76 -17.04
CA GLU A 159 13.56 8.00 -17.76
C GLU A 159 13.92 6.53 -18.04
N PRO A 160 15.15 6.18 -18.48
CA PRO A 160 15.49 4.77 -18.76
C PRO A 160 15.38 3.84 -17.55
N ALA A 161 15.59 4.35 -16.33
CA ALA A 161 15.50 3.54 -15.13
C ALA A 161 14.04 3.24 -14.76
N GLN A 162 13.17 4.25 -14.83
CA GLN A 162 11.74 4.09 -14.55
C GLN A 162 11.01 3.25 -15.62
N GLN A 163 11.36 3.41 -16.90
CA GLN A 163 10.83 2.57 -17.99
C GLN A 163 11.23 1.09 -17.83
N ARG A 164 12.48 0.82 -17.41
CA ARG A 164 12.90 -0.56 -17.09
C ARG A 164 12.12 -1.15 -15.92
N ALA A 165 11.64 -0.31 -15.00
CA ALA A 165 10.77 -0.71 -13.89
C ALA A 165 9.29 -0.84 -14.30
N ARG A 166 8.94 -0.49 -15.55
CA ARG A 166 7.57 -0.49 -16.09
C ARG A 166 6.61 0.31 -15.23
N ILE A 167 7.04 1.53 -14.91
CA ILE A 167 6.29 2.41 -14.01
C ILE A 167 4.87 2.70 -14.53
N GLU A 168 4.69 2.75 -15.84
CA GLU A 168 3.42 2.96 -16.52
C GLU A 168 2.37 1.87 -16.25
N ARG A 169 2.79 0.68 -15.78
CA ARG A 169 1.89 -0.43 -15.41
C ARG A 169 1.77 -0.64 -13.90
N SER A 170 2.46 0.18 -13.11
CA SER A 170 2.41 0.09 -11.65
C SER A 170 1.14 0.76 -11.13
N ARG A 171 0.58 0.21 -10.05
CA ARG A 171 -0.54 0.86 -9.31
C ARG A 171 -0.04 1.82 -8.25
N ARG A 172 1.16 1.58 -7.73
CA ARG A 172 1.71 2.34 -6.63
C ARG A 172 3.20 2.56 -6.87
N VAL A 173 3.61 3.81 -6.78
CA VAL A 173 5.01 4.21 -6.82
C VAL A 173 5.36 4.82 -5.48
N VAL A 174 6.50 4.43 -4.91
CA VAL A 174 7.02 5.00 -3.68
C VAL A 174 8.38 5.61 -3.97
N VAL A 175 8.52 6.91 -3.76
CA VAL A 175 9.76 7.65 -4.02
C VAL A 175 10.45 7.94 -2.69
N SER A 176 11.64 7.39 -2.51
CA SER A 176 12.41 7.49 -1.27
C SER A 176 13.91 7.32 -1.51
N THR A 177 14.57 8.41 -1.88
CA THR A 177 16.03 8.47 -2.14
C THR A 177 16.83 9.06 -0.97
N GLY A 178 16.17 9.41 0.13
CA GLY A 178 16.79 10.09 1.29
C GLY A 178 17.04 11.59 1.10
N ASP A 179 16.81 12.14 -0.10
CA ASP A 179 16.94 13.57 -0.42
C ASP A 179 15.64 14.10 -1.01
N ASP A 180 15.02 15.08 -0.35
CA ASP A 180 13.68 15.55 -0.73
C ASP A 180 13.66 16.18 -2.12
N GLY A 181 14.69 16.96 -2.48
CA GLY A 181 14.80 17.54 -3.82
C GLY A 181 14.89 16.49 -4.93
N ARG A 182 15.64 15.40 -4.70
CA ARG A 182 15.70 14.26 -5.62
C ARG A 182 14.39 13.48 -5.61
N ASN A 183 13.70 13.35 -4.48
CA ASN A 183 12.39 12.72 -4.40
C ASN A 183 11.37 13.47 -5.27
N LEU A 184 11.29 14.80 -5.14
CA LEU A 184 10.38 15.63 -5.95
C LEU A 184 10.67 15.51 -7.45
N ARG A 185 11.93 15.62 -7.89
CA ARG A 185 12.29 15.45 -9.32
C ARG A 185 11.99 14.04 -9.85
N THR A 186 12.19 13.03 -9.02
CA THR A 186 11.93 11.63 -9.38
C THR A 186 10.43 11.37 -9.49
N ALA A 187 9.64 11.93 -8.59
CA ALA A 187 8.19 11.89 -8.60
C ALA A 187 7.61 12.63 -9.81
N GLU A 188 8.10 13.84 -10.12
CA GLU A 188 7.69 14.60 -11.30
C GLU A 188 7.86 13.77 -12.60
N LEU A 189 9.00 13.09 -12.75
CA LEU A 189 9.22 12.18 -13.87
C LEU A 189 8.23 11.00 -13.86
N ALA A 190 7.96 10.42 -12.69
CA ALA A 190 7.00 9.31 -12.57
C ALA A 190 5.59 9.75 -13.01
N MET A 191 5.11 10.89 -12.51
CA MET A 191 3.82 11.46 -12.89
C MET A 191 3.70 11.65 -14.41
N ARG A 192 4.76 12.15 -15.06
CA ARG A 192 4.83 12.36 -16.52
C ARG A 192 4.84 11.07 -17.34
N LEU A 193 5.41 9.99 -16.81
CA LEU A 193 5.44 8.68 -17.48
C LEU A 193 4.14 7.88 -17.26
N MET A 194 3.35 8.26 -16.25
CA MET A 194 2.14 7.57 -15.82
C MET A 194 0.85 8.31 -16.22
N THR A 195 0.87 9.17 -17.24
CA THR A 195 -0.30 10.00 -17.62
C THR A 195 -1.58 9.20 -17.85
N ASP A 196 -1.49 7.96 -18.34
CA ASP A 196 -2.70 7.13 -18.56
C ASP A 196 -3.12 6.31 -17.32
N SER A 197 -2.35 6.35 -16.23
CA SER A 197 -2.49 5.52 -15.03
C SER A 197 -3.32 6.23 -13.94
N ARG A 198 -4.59 6.51 -14.23
CA ARG A 198 -5.51 7.23 -13.30
C ARG A 198 -5.77 6.51 -11.98
N ASP A 199 -5.67 5.19 -11.99
CA ASP A 199 -5.92 4.35 -10.82
C ASP A 199 -4.66 4.20 -9.94
N ALA A 200 -3.57 4.88 -10.31
CA ALA A 200 -2.30 4.78 -9.59
C ALA A 200 -2.08 5.95 -8.62
N THR A 201 -1.24 5.70 -7.61
CA THR A 201 -0.81 6.72 -6.66
C THR A 201 0.72 6.75 -6.56
N VAL A 202 1.30 7.95 -6.60
CA VAL A 202 2.73 8.22 -6.39
C VAL A 202 2.92 8.80 -4.99
N HIS A 203 3.45 7.98 -4.09
CA HIS A 203 3.80 8.36 -2.72
C HIS A 203 5.22 8.91 -2.69
N VAL A 204 5.40 10.12 -2.18
CA VAL A 204 6.69 10.81 -2.16
C VAL A 204 7.11 11.04 -0.72
N LEU A 205 8.09 10.30 -0.23
CA LEU A 205 8.55 10.45 1.14
C LEU A 205 9.37 11.74 1.28
N LEU A 206 9.04 12.56 2.27
CA LEU A 206 9.73 13.80 2.58
C LEU A 206 10.28 13.72 4.02
N ASN A 207 11.53 14.15 4.18
CA ASN A 207 12.20 14.26 5.47
C ASN A 207 11.97 15.64 6.11
N ASP A 208 11.84 16.69 5.30
CA ASP A 208 11.51 18.03 5.76
C ASP A 208 10.00 18.15 5.98
N TYR A 209 9.64 18.30 7.25
CA TYR A 209 8.27 18.45 7.70
C TYR A 209 7.58 19.69 7.13
N TRP A 210 8.28 20.83 7.07
CA TRP A 210 7.69 22.10 6.61
C TRP A 210 7.45 22.08 5.10
N LEU A 211 8.37 21.45 4.35
CA LEU A 211 8.17 21.18 2.94
C LEU A 211 6.94 20.28 2.70
N HIS A 212 6.81 19.21 3.50
CA HIS A 212 5.63 18.34 3.45
C HIS A 212 4.34 19.12 3.75
N GLU A 213 4.32 19.97 4.77
CA GLU A 213 3.13 20.76 5.14
C GLU A 213 2.69 21.73 4.02
N GLU A 214 3.65 22.32 3.31
CA GLU A 214 3.34 23.19 2.17
C GLU A 214 2.83 22.40 0.96
N LEU A 215 3.49 21.28 0.63
CA LEU A 215 3.13 20.47 -0.53
C LEU A 215 1.82 19.69 -0.32
N ALA A 216 1.52 19.24 0.90
CA ALA A 216 0.29 18.54 1.24
C ALA A 216 -0.97 19.35 0.92
N ARG A 217 -0.86 20.69 0.94
CA ARG A 217 -1.95 21.60 0.55
C ARG A 217 -2.28 21.56 -0.94
N THR A 218 -1.37 21.02 -1.76
CA THR A 218 -1.49 20.97 -3.22
C THR A 218 -1.79 19.57 -3.76
N GLU A 219 -1.64 18.52 -2.94
CA GLU A 219 -1.84 17.12 -3.37
C GLU A 219 -3.23 16.87 -3.94
N PHE A 220 -4.24 17.40 -3.26
CA PHE A 220 -5.64 17.16 -3.58
C PHE A 220 -6.03 17.71 -4.94
N THR A 221 -5.40 18.83 -5.37
CA THR A 221 -5.68 19.48 -6.65
C THR A 221 -4.74 19.01 -7.77
N ALA A 222 -3.56 18.47 -7.44
CA ALA A 222 -2.55 18.06 -8.41
C ALA A 222 -2.89 16.78 -9.22
N GLY A 223 -3.95 16.05 -8.87
CA GLY A 223 -4.32 14.75 -9.47
C GLY A 223 -5.61 14.72 -10.31
N ALA A 224 -6.18 15.88 -10.65
CA ALA A 224 -7.49 15.96 -11.29
C ALA A 224 -7.54 15.32 -12.70
N GLU A 225 -8.24 14.19 -12.80
CA GLU A 225 -8.70 13.43 -13.97
C GLU A 225 -7.72 12.83 -14.98
N THR A 226 -6.49 13.33 -15.13
CA THR A 226 -5.64 13.00 -16.31
C THR A 226 -4.34 12.28 -15.98
N GLY A 227 -4.11 11.86 -14.74
CA GLY A 227 -2.89 11.18 -14.32
C GLY A 227 -3.05 10.48 -12.97
N PRO A 228 -1.95 9.95 -12.40
CA PRO A 228 -1.98 9.31 -11.08
C PRO A 228 -2.19 10.37 -9.99
N ALA A 229 -2.71 9.95 -8.84
CA ALA A 229 -2.74 10.80 -7.64
C ALA A 229 -1.32 10.94 -7.07
N ILE A 230 -1.02 12.09 -6.47
CA ILE A 230 0.21 12.32 -5.71
C ILE A 230 -0.11 12.40 -4.22
N ASP A 231 0.75 11.83 -3.39
CA ASP A 231 0.63 11.78 -1.93
C ASP A 231 2.02 12.07 -1.35
N PHE A 232 2.22 13.21 -0.69
CA PHE A 232 3.46 13.49 0.02
C PHE A 232 3.38 12.89 1.41
N VAL A 233 4.42 12.16 1.77
CA VAL A 233 4.43 11.35 2.98
C VAL A 233 5.52 11.85 3.91
N HIS A 234 5.12 12.32 5.08
CA HIS A 234 6.05 12.52 6.19
C HIS A 234 5.85 11.45 7.26
N ARG A 235 6.95 10.82 7.69
CA ARG A 235 6.93 9.70 8.64
C ARG A 235 6.15 10.03 9.92
N ALA A 236 6.40 11.19 10.52
CA ALA A 236 5.72 11.60 11.75
C ALA A 236 4.20 11.78 11.60
N ASP A 237 3.70 12.07 10.40
CA ASP A 237 2.26 12.20 10.16
C ASP A 237 1.58 10.82 10.17
N TYR A 238 2.18 9.86 9.48
CA TYR A 238 1.71 8.47 9.45
C TYR A 238 1.85 7.79 10.82
N GLU A 239 2.96 8.03 11.53
CA GLU A 239 3.14 7.56 12.91
C GLU A 239 2.03 8.09 13.82
N ALA A 240 1.68 9.37 13.71
CA ALA A 240 0.59 9.97 14.47
C ALA A 240 -0.77 9.36 14.12
N ALA A 241 -1.07 9.19 12.82
CA ALA A 241 -2.32 8.57 12.38
C ALA A 241 -2.46 7.13 12.90
N ALA A 242 -1.42 6.31 12.72
CA ALA A 242 -1.39 4.93 13.18
C ALA A 242 -1.45 4.83 14.72
N PHE A 243 -0.83 5.79 15.42
CA PHE A 243 -0.93 5.88 16.88
C PHE A 243 -2.36 6.12 17.34
N ILE A 244 -3.06 7.10 16.76
CA ILE A 244 -4.46 7.39 17.10
C ILE A 244 -5.38 6.21 16.74
N GLU A 245 -5.16 5.54 15.61
CA GLU A 245 -5.92 4.34 15.24
C GLU A 245 -5.70 3.18 16.23
N THR A 246 -4.46 2.95 16.63
CA THR A 246 -4.10 1.92 17.63
C THR A 246 -4.75 2.19 18.98
N VAL A 247 -4.71 3.44 19.45
CA VAL A 247 -5.34 3.84 20.72
C VAL A 247 -6.86 3.64 20.62
N THR A 248 -7.47 4.04 19.50
CA THR A 248 -8.92 3.92 19.27
C THR A 248 -9.38 2.46 19.30
N THR A 249 -8.61 1.56 18.71
CA THR A 249 -8.94 0.12 18.62
C THR A 249 -8.60 -0.66 19.89
N SER A 250 -7.60 -0.21 20.67
CA SER A 250 -7.07 -0.94 21.82
C SER A 250 -7.62 -0.51 23.19
N SER A 251 -8.23 0.67 23.30
CA SER A 251 -8.74 1.16 24.59
C SER A 251 -10.08 0.51 24.94
N ALA A 252 -10.20 0.05 26.19
CA ALA A 252 -11.44 -0.53 26.72
C ALA A 252 -12.48 0.56 27.03
N SER A 253 -12.02 1.76 27.35
CA SER A 253 -12.85 2.97 27.36
C SER A 253 -12.91 3.56 25.95
N SER A 254 -14.10 3.78 25.40
CA SER A 254 -14.20 4.49 24.13
C SER A 254 -13.58 5.88 24.28
N LEU A 255 -12.55 6.18 23.46
CA LEU A 255 -11.98 7.52 23.30
C LEU A 255 -13.05 8.58 23.02
N ALA A 256 -14.24 8.19 22.56
CA ALA A 256 -15.36 9.11 22.35
C ALA A 256 -15.96 9.68 23.66
N SER A 257 -15.72 9.03 24.81
CA SER A 257 -16.25 9.41 26.12
C SER A 257 -15.17 9.76 27.16
N ALA A 258 -13.90 9.54 26.82
CA ALA A 258 -12.78 9.72 27.74
C ALA A 258 -12.33 11.20 27.78
N VAL A 259 -12.09 11.71 28.99
CA VAL A 259 -11.25 12.91 29.17
C VAL A 259 -9.83 12.53 28.82
N LEU A 260 -9.20 13.27 27.90
CA LEU A 260 -7.88 12.95 27.38
C LEU A 260 -6.82 13.86 28.01
N GLN A 261 -5.68 13.28 28.34
CA GLN A 261 -4.46 14.03 28.60
C GLN A 261 -3.44 13.74 27.50
N PHE A 262 -2.93 14.79 26.87
CA PHE A 262 -1.92 14.69 25.82
C PHE A 262 -0.64 15.41 26.23
N THR A 263 0.48 14.71 26.11
CA THR A 263 1.82 15.25 26.27
C THR A 263 2.63 14.98 25.00
N GLY A 264 3.11 16.03 24.36
CA GLY A 264 3.87 15.91 23.13
C GLY A 264 4.82 17.06 22.87
N THR A 265 5.85 16.79 22.08
CA THR A 265 6.87 17.76 21.69
C THR A 265 7.28 17.56 20.23
N GLY A 266 7.77 18.62 19.60
CA GLY A 266 8.32 18.57 18.25
C GLY A 266 7.31 18.14 17.17
N VAL A 267 7.79 17.53 16.10
CA VAL A 267 6.97 17.21 14.92
C VAL A 267 5.99 16.06 15.25
N ARG A 268 6.45 15.02 15.94
CA ARG A 268 5.59 13.88 16.34
C ARG A 268 4.46 14.33 17.26
N GLY A 269 4.77 15.20 18.22
CA GLY A 269 3.77 15.81 19.09
C GLY A 269 2.77 16.67 18.33
N ARG A 270 3.25 17.51 17.42
CA ARG A 270 2.40 18.36 16.57
C ARG A 270 1.43 17.55 15.72
N ARG A 271 1.90 16.52 15.03
CA ARG A 271 1.02 15.69 14.18
C ARG A 271 0.04 14.85 14.98
N THR A 272 0.46 14.33 16.13
CA THR A 272 -0.46 13.62 17.03
C THR A 272 -1.58 14.53 17.52
N LEU A 273 -1.27 15.78 17.88
CA LEU A 273 -2.28 16.76 18.28
C LEU A 273 -3.26 17.07 17.14
N VAL A 274 -2.76 17.29 15.92
CA VAL A 274 -3.60 17.58 14.74
C VAL A 274 -4.57 16.42 14.45
N HIS A 275 -4.07 15.19 14.39
CA HIS A 275 -4.90 13.99 14.17
C HIS A 275 -5.92 13.78 15.30
N LEU A 276 -5.51 14.00 16.55
CA LEU A 276 -6.39 13.86 17.70
C LEU A 276 -7.49 14.93 17.72
N ALA A 277 -7.13 16.18 17.47
CA ALA A 277 -8.07 17.30 17.40
C ALA A 277 -9.07 17.09 16.26
N ARG A 278 -8.60 16.70 15.07
CA ARG A 278 -9.45 16.42 13.90
C ARG A 278 -10.44 15.29 14.16
N ARG A 279 -9.99 14.20 14.79
CA ARG A 279 -10.87 13.11 15.21
C ARG A 279 -11.97 13.60 16.15
N ASN A 280 -11.61 14.37 17.18
CA ASN A 280 -12.58 14.87 18.15
C ASN A 280 -13.58 15.83 17.49
N LEU A 281 -13.07 16.70 16.63
CA LEU A 281 -13.86 17.63 15.84
C LEU A 281 -14.94 16.92 15.02
N LEU A 282 -14.58 15.85 14.30
CA LEU A 282 -15.50 15.02 13.51
C LEU A 282 -16.52 14.23 14.35
N LEU A 283 -16.20 13.95 15.62
CA LEU A 283 -17.11 13.31 16.56
C LEU A 283 -17.98 14.31 17.33
N GLY A 284 -17.85 15.61 17.07
CA GLY A 284 -18.52 16.67 17.84
C GLY A 284 -18.03 16.77 19.29
N ILE A 285 -16.84 16.26 19.58
CA ILE A 285 -16.23 16.27 20.92
C ILE A 285 -15.43 17.57 21.08
N VAL A 286 -15.96 18.47 21.90
CA VAL A 286 -15.37 19.80 22.16
C VAL A 286 -14.71 19.82 23.53
N GLY A 287 -13.52 20.43 23.62
CA GLY A 287 -12.85 20.71 24.90
C GLY A 287 -12.39 19.49 25.69
N ALA A 288 -12.17 18.34 25.04
CA ALA A 288 -11.86 17.08 25.73
C ALA A 288 -10.36 16.79 25.90
N ILE A 289 -9.48 17.57 25.27
CA ILE A 289 -8.03 17.38 25.33
C ILE A 289 -7.41 18.35 26.33
N SER A 290 -6.84 17.80 27.40
CA SER A 290 -5.98 18.53 28.33
C SER A 290 -4.51 18.32 27.96
N VAL A 291 -3.69 19.36 28.12
CA VAL A 291 -2.25 19.34 27.83
C VAL A 291 -1.45 19.92 28.99
N ASP A 292 -0.22 19.45 29.18
CA ASP A 292 0.73 20.06 30.10
C ASP A 292 1.31 21.38 29.56
N ASP A 293 1.96 22.15 30.43
CA ASP A 293 2.47 23.48 30.09
C ASP A 293 3.58 23.45 29.03
N ALA A 294 4.43 22.42 29.02
CA ALA A 294 5.49 22.29 28.03
C ALA A 294 4.92 21.97 26.64
N THR A 295 3.93 21.07 26.58
CA THR A 295 3.18 20.78 25.35
C THR A 295 2.42 22.01 24.87
N ARG A 296 1.84 22.80 25.79
CA ARG A 296 1.10 24.02 25.44
C ARG A 296 1.98 25.04 24.73
N GLU A 297 3.18 25.29 25.25
CA GLU A 297 4.10 26.28 24.70
C GLU A 297 4.78 25.82 23.41
N SER A 298 5.19 24.55 23.36
CA SER A 298 6.02 24.04 22.25
C SER A 298 5.22 23.48 21.07
N VAL A 299 3.99 23.02 21.29
CA VAL A 299 3.17 22.37 20.27
C VAL A 299 1.86 23.11 20.03
N VAL A 300 1.09 23.37 21.09
CA VAL A 300 -0.26 23.97 20.94
C VAL A 300 -0.20 25.38 20.40
N ARG A 301 0.62 26.27 21.00
CA ARG A 301 0.67 27.67 20.57
C ARG A 301 1.04 27.82 19.09
N PRO A 302 2.11 27.20 18.57
CA PRO A 302 2.40 27.25 17.13
C PRO A 302 1.27 26.64 16.28
N ALA A 303 0.67 25.52 16.72
CA ALA A 303 -0.41 24.88 15.98
C ALA A 303 -1.66 25.76 15.86
N LEU A 304 -1.98 26.56 16.87
CA LEU A 304 -3.12 27.48 16.85
C LEU A 304 -2.92 28.68 15.91
N GLU A 305 -1.68 29.10 15.66
CA GLU A 305 -1.37 30.17 14.71
C GLU A 305 -1.70 29.74 13.27
N GLU A 306 -1.49 28.46 12.96
CA GLU A 306 -1.71 27.90 11.63
C GLU A 306 -3.10 27.29 11.45
N ALA A 307 -3.64 26.67 12.50
CA ALA A 307 -4.89 25.92 12.52
C ALA A 307 -5.71 26.26 13.77
N PRO A 308 -6.43 27.41 13.78
CA PRO A 308 -7.17 27.88 14.95
C PRO A 308 -8.21 26.90 15.49
N TRP A 309 -8.80 26.08 14.62
CA TRP A 309 -9.80 25.05 14.98
C TRP A 309 -9.30 23.99 15.97
N ILE A 310 -7.99 23.80 16.09
CA ILE A 310 -7.43 22.90 17.11
C ILE A 310 -7.85 23.37 18.51
N GLY A 311 -8.08 24.68 18.68
CA GLY A 311 -8.57 25.28 19.91
C GLY A 311 -9.88 24.67 20.42
N ASP A 312 -10.79 24.31 19.51
CA ASP A 312 -12.11 23.76 19.87
C ASP A 312 -11.99 22.36 20.51
N ALA A 313 -10.96 21.60 20.15
CA ALA A 313 -10.70 20.29 20.75
C ALA A 313 -10.03 20.40 22.14
N LEU A 314 -9.44 21.56 22.46
CA LEU A 314 -8.66 21.80 23.68
C LEU A 314 -9.53 22.28 24.84
N SER A 315 -9.28 21.77 26.03
CA SER A 315 -9.95 22.20 27.26
C SER A 315 -9.52 23.64 27.64
N SER A 316 -10.49 24.55 27.80
CA SER A 316 -10.27 26.01 27.92
C SER A 316 -9.53 26.49 29.18
N ASN A 317 -9.50 25.74 30.28
CA ASN A 317 -8.48 25.84 31.35
C ASN A 317 -8.79 24.90 32.53
N ASN A 318 -7.73 24.33 33.11
CA ASN A 318 -7.61 23.79 34.47
C ASN A 318 -8.70 22.81 34.95
N THR A 319 -9.11 21.84 34.13
CA THR A 319 -9.81 20.61 34.56
C THR A 319 -8.90 19.68 35.38
N ARG A 320 -8.14 20.21 36.34
CA ARG A 320 -7.47 19.44 37.41
C ARG A 320 -8.46 18.57 38.22
N THR A 321 -9.76 18.74 38.00
CA THR A 321 -10.83 18.07 38.75
C THR A 321 -11.32 16.77 38.11
N ARG A 322 -10.97 16.44 36.86
CA ARG A 322 -11.33 15.15 36.24
C ARG A 322 -10.07 14.34 35.93
N THR A 323 -9.97 13.17 36.54
CA THR A 323 -8.94 12.19 36.21
C THR A 323 -9.09 11.78 34.73
N PRO A 324 -8.04 11.87 33.91
CA PRO A 324 -8.12 11.46 32.51
C PRO A 324 -8.45 9.97 32.42
N GLY A 325 -9.27 9.57 31.46
CA GLY A 325 -9.48 8.14 31.18
C GLY A 325 -8.30 7.56 30.42
N VAL A 326 -7.75 8.35 29.50
CA VAL A 326 -6.64 7.97 28.62
C VAL A 326 -5.59 9.08 28.58
N CYS A 327 -4.32 8.69 28.69
CA CYS A 327 -3.16 9.57 28.57
C CYS A 327 -2.35 9.18 27.32
N LEU A 328 -1.97 10.15 26.51
CA LEU A 328 -1.25 9.96 25.26
C LEU A 328 0.09 10.68 25.32
N VAL A 329 1.17 9.98 24.98
CA VAL A 329 2.54 10.52 24.97
C VAL A 329 3.14 10.37 23.58
N ALA A 330 3.44 11.50 22.94
CA ALA A 330 4.07 11.56 21.62
C ALA A 330 5.15 12.67 21.62
N VAL A 331 6.34 12.32 22.12
CA VAL A 331 7.45 13.28 22.29
C VAL A 331 8.59 12.94 21.33
N ASP A 332 9.20 13.98 20.75
CA ASP A 332 10.44 13.85 19.99
C ASP A 332 11.63 13.63 20.95
N GLY A 333 12.65 12.92 20.48
CA GLY A 333 13.88 12.63 21.22
C GLY A 333 14.10 11.14 21.44
N SER A 334 14.74 10.77 22.55
CA SER A 334 15.00 9.37 22.86
C SER A 334 13.77 8.66 23.43
N ASP A 335 13.61 7.36 23.13
CA ASP A 335 12.55 6.53 23.69
C ASP A 335 12.54 6.52 25.23
N GLY A 336 13.71 6.72 25.86
CA GLY A 336 13.82 6.86 27.31
C GLY A 336 13.08 8.07 27.87
N ASN A 337 13.06 9.19 27.15
CA ASN A 337 12.31 10.38 27.56
C ASN A 337 10.80 10.17 27.40
N ALA A 338 10.38 9.55 26.30
CA ALA A 338 8.99 9.19 26.05
C ALA A 338 8.47 8.24 27.13
N LEU A 339 9.19 7.14 27.36
CA LEU A 339 8.82 6.14 28.35
C LEU A 339 8.86 6.70 29.78
N GLY A 340 9.86 7.50 30.12
CA GLY A 340 9.94 8.17 31.43
C GLY A 340 8.75 9.10 31.67
N THR A 341 8.26 9.78 30.63
CA THR A 341 7.05 10.62 30.71
C THR A 341 5.80 9.78 30.90
N ALA A 342 5.66 8.69 30.13
CA ALA A 342 4.54 7.76 30.27
C ALA A 342 4.47 7.12 31.66
N LEU A 343 5.61 6.69 32.23
CA LEU A 343 5.68 6.12 33.57
C LEU A 343 5.31 7.15 34.66
N ARG A 344 5.70 8.42 34.51
CA ARG A 344 5.26 9.50 35.41
C ARG A 344 3.75 9.72 35.35
N LEU A 345 3.16 9.71 34.16
CA LEU A 345 1.71 9.82 33.98
C LEU A 345 0.96 8.63 34.56
N ALA A 346 1.44 7.41 34.35
CA ALA A 346 0.83 6.21 34.93
C ALA A 346 0.91 6.20 36.47
N SER A 347 2.00 6.73 37.04
CA SER A 347 2.12 6.91 38.49
C SER A 347 1.18 7.99 39.03
N ALA A 348 1.02 9.10 38.32
CA ALA A 348 0.12 10.19 38.69
C ALA A 348 -1.37 9.82 38.51
N HIS A 349 -1.68 8.93 37.57
CA HIS A 349 -3.04 8.51 37.23
C HIS A 349 -3.15 6.97 37.14
N PRO A 350 -3.22 6.26 38.29
CA PRO A 350 -3.19 4.80 38.33
C PRO A 350 -4.36 4.09 37.63
N THR A 351 -5.47 4.82 37.40
CA THR A 351 -6.69 4.30 36.77
C THR A 351 -6.76 4.60 35.27
N SER A 352 -5.82 5.38 34.73
CA SER A 352 -5.81 5.80 33.33
C SER A 352 -5.04 4.82 32.47
N GLU A 353 -5.52 4.58 31.25
CA GLU A 353 -4.72 3.89 30.24
C GLU A 353 -3.69 4.87 29.67
N VAL A 354 -2.41 4.53 29.71
CA VAL A 354 -1.34 5.39 29.17
C VAL A 354 -0.79 4.77 27.90
N PHE A 355 -0.81 5.49 26.79
CA PHE A 355 -0.21 5.08 25.53
C PHE A 355 1.00 5.94 25.21
N VAL A 356 2.10 5.32 24.76
CA VAL A 356 3.33 6.03 24.41
C VAL A 356 3.82 5.59 23.04
N LEU A 357 4.09 6.57 22.16
CA LEU A 357 4.65 6.37 20.84
C LEU A 357 6.19 6.34 20.92
N THR A 358 6.81 5.26 20.47
CA THR A 358 8.27 5.03 20.57
C THR A 358 8.83 4.36 19.32
N ASP A 359 10.12 4.52 19.01
CA ASP A 359 10.79 3.81 17.91
C ASP A 359 11.31 2.41 18.30
N LEU A 360 11.11 2.00 19.57
CA LEU A 360 11.42 0.65 20.03
C LEU A 360 10.64 -0.41 19.21
N PRO A 361 11.28 -1.51 18.82
CA PRO A 361 10.61 -2.62 18.13
C PRO A 361 9.53 -3.25 19.03
N VAL A 362 8.52 -3.87 18.40
CA VAL A 362 7.51 -4.68 19.10
C VAL A 362 8.22 -5.75 19.93
N GLY A 363 8.33 -5.52 21.23
CA GLY A 363 8.87 -6.47 22.19
C GLY A 363 7.95 -6.47 23.40
N GLU A 364 7.40 -7.63 23.74
CA GLU A 364 6.44 -7.85 24.84
C GLU A 364 6.96 -7.47 26.25
N SER A 365 8.18 -6.93 26.37
CA SER A 365 8.91 -6.89 27.64
C SER A 365 8.47 -5.77 28.61
N LEU A 366 7.72 -4.75 28.16
CA LEU A 366 7.15 -3.74 29.07
C LEU A 366 5.62 -3.87 29.24
N ALA A 367 4.94 -4.63 28.38
CA ALA A 367 3.49 -4.79 28.43
C ALA A 367 3.02 -5.82 29.46
N GLN A 368 3.92 -6.61 30.07
CA GLN A 368 3.51 -7.80 30.85
C GLN A 368 3.82 -7.78 32.35
N ARG A 369 4.16 -6.63 32.97
CA ARG A 369 4.27 -6.56 34.44
C ARG A 369 3.57 -5.33 35.03
N GLY A 370 2.25 -5.32 34.95
CA GLY A 370 1.39 -4.55 35.88
C GLY A 370 1.40 -3.02 35.77
N SER A 371 2.07 -2.43 34.78
CA SER A 371 2.00 -0.99 34.51
C SER A 371 0.88 -0.67 33.52
N ALA A 372 0.07 0.36 33.79
CA ALA A 372 -0.97 0.89 32.90
C ALA A 372 -0.45 1.52 31.59
N VAL A 373 0.82 1.28 31.23
CA VAL A 373 1.51 1.86 30.06
C VAL A 373 1.55 0.85 28.91
N ARG A 374 1.01 1.26 27.77
CA ARG A 374 1.02 0.54 26.50
C ARG A 374 1.96 1.23 25.53
N VAL A 375 2.95 0.49 25.05
CA VAL A 375 3.94 0.97 24.08
C VAL A 375 3.39 0.76 22.67
N VAL A 376 3.39 1.82 21.86
CA VAL A 376 2.98 1.78 20.46
C VAL A 376 4.21 2.06 19.59
N PRO A 377 4.65 1.11 18.76
CA PRO A 377 5.85 1.26 17.95
C PRO A 377 5.59 2.15 16.73
N ALA A 378 6.40 3.18 16.56
CA ALA A 378 6.30 4.16 15.50
C ALA A 378 6.69 3.58 14.12
N GLY A 379 7.87 2.96 14.03
CA GLY A 379 8.44 2.48 12.76
C GLY A 379 7.64 1.38 12.08
N SER A 380 7.35 0.29 12.79
CA SER A 380 6.70 -0.90 12.20
C SER A 380 5.25 -0.66 11.83
N LEU A 381 4.54 0.21 12.56
CA LEU A 381 3.15 0.54 12.24
C LEU A 381 3.12 1.47 11.04
N ALA A 382 3.84 2.60 11.09
CA ALA A 382 3.83 3.62 10.05
C ALA A 382 4.25 3.09 8.67
N LEU A 383 5.23 2.17 8.64
CA LEU A 383 5.81 1.63 7.40
C LEU A 383 5.25 0.25 7.01
N SER A 384 4.20 -0.24 7.69
CA SER A 384 3.49 -1.43 7.22
C SER A 384 2.79 -1.15 5.86
N PRO A 385 2.66 -2.14 4.97
CA PRO A 385 2.01 -1.98 3.67
C PRO A 385 0.57 -1.55 3.81
N GLY A 386 -0.09 -2.02 4.88
CA GLY A 386 -1.39 -1.50 5.29
C GLY A 386 -1.26 0.00 5.51
N SER A 387 -0.49 0.42 6.51
CA SER A 387 -0.38 1.83 6.94
C SER A 387 0.03 2.81 5.83
N LEU A 388 1.17 2.60 5.15
CA LEU A 388 1.66 3.56 4.15
C LEU A 388 0.63 3.77 3.03
N LEU A 389 -0.07 2.70 2.67
CA LEU A 389 -1.03 2.72 1.58
C LEU A 389 -2.43 3.15 2.03
N SER A 390 -2.81 2.81 3.26
CA SER A 390 -4.13 3.05 3.86
C SER A 390 -4.30 4.45 4.47
N HIS A 391 -3.19 5.15 4.76
CA HIS A 391 -3.22 6.49 5.32
C HIS A 391 -2.92 7.59 4.31
N SER A 392 -2.77 7.25 3.01
CA SER A 392 -2.82 8.27 1.96
C SER A 392 -4.14 9.04 2.01
N TRP A 393 -4.15 10.27 1.52
CA TRP A 393 -5.39 11.05 1.47
C TRP A 393 -6.48 10.31 0.66
N VAL A 394 -6.09 9.62 -0.42
CA VAL A 394 -7.01 8.81 -1.25
C VAL A 394 -7.65 7.68 -0.44
N ASP A 395 -6.86 6.86 0.26
CA ASP A 395 -7.39 5.75 1.07
C ASP A 395 -8.16 6.26 2.29
N THR A 396 -7.76 7.39 2.88
CA THR A 396 -8.46 8.02 4.01
C THR A 396 -9.89 8.40 3.62
N LEU A 397 -10.06 9.08 2.49
CA LEU A 397 -11.37 9.47 1.96
C LEU A 397 -12.16 8.25 1.51
N ALA A 398 -11.54 7.31 0.79
CA ALA A 398 -12.19 6.09 0.33
C ALA A 398 -12.76 5.26 1.50
N ARG A 399 -11.97 5.10 2.57
CA ARG A 399 -12.39 4.42 3.79
C ARG A 399 -13.53 5.15 4.48
N SER A 400 -13.48 6.48 4.54
CA SER A 400 -14.55 7.31 5.13
C SER A 400 -15.87 7.14 4.37
N ARG A 401 -15.87 7.25 3.03
CA ARG A 401 -17.07 7.00 2.21
C ARG A 401 -17.67 5.63 2.51
N HIS A 402 -16.84 4.59 2.54
CA HIS A 402 -17.31 3.23 2.80
C HIS A 402 -17.92 3.07 4.19
N GLN A 403 -17.31 3.68 5.22
CA GLN A 403 -17.84 3.65 6.59
C GLN A 403 -19.21 4.34 6.68
N ILE A 404 -19.36 5.48 6.00
CA ILE A 404 -20.62 6.23 5.94
C ILE A 404 -21.70 5.43 5.20
N TYR A 405 -21.35 4.82 4.07
CA TYR A 405 -22.24 3.90 3.35
C TYR A 405 -22.74 2.77 4.25
N CYS A 406 -21.83 2.06 4.94
CA CYS A 406 -22.21 0.99 5.87
C CYS A 406 -23.13 1.50 6.98
N ALA A 407 -22.86 2.69 7.55
CA ALA A 407 -23.68 3.28 8.59
C ALA A 407 -25.10 3.57 8.09
N PHE A 408 -25.25 4.16 6.89
CA PHE A 408 -26.56 4.44 6.30
C PHE A 408 -27.33 3.17 5.93
N GLU A 409 -26.69 2.15 5.39
CA GLU A 409 -27.35 0.87 5.08
C GLU A 409 -27.87 0.18 6.35
N VAL A 410 -27.07 0.18 7.43
CA VAL A 410 -27.50 -0.33 8.74
C VAL A 410 -28.67 0.48 9.28
N GLN A 411 -28.64 1.80 9.17
CA GLN A 411 -29.75 2.68 9.60
C GLN A 411 -31.03 2.43 8.81
N ARG A 412 -30.91 2.08 7.52
CA ARG A 412 -32.02 1.67 6.64
C ARG A 412 -32.54 0.26 6.95
N GLY A 413 -31.92 -0.46 7.87
CA GLY A 413 -32.31 -1.82 8.26
C GLY A 413 -31.90 -2.89 7.25
N VAL A 414 -30.93 -2.60 6.38
CA VAL A 414 -30.38 -3.59 5.44
C VAL A 414 -29.58 -4.62 6.22
N ASP A 415 -29.93 -5.90 6.06
CA ASP A 415 -29.21 -7.00 6.71
C ASP A 415 -27.85 -7.22 6.02
N PRO A 416 -26.72 -7.14 6.74
CA PRO A 416 -25.39 -7.46 6.20
C PRO A 416 -25.30 -8.85 5.55
N ALA A 417 -26.13 -9.82 5.97
CA ALA A 417 -26.17 -11.14 5.34
C ALA A 417 -26.71 -11.09 3.90
N THR A 418 -27.53 -10.09 3.58
CA THR A 418 -28.11 -9.88 2.24
C THR A 418 -27.27 -8.98 1.35
N ASN A 419 -26.39 -8.16 1.95
CA ASN A 419 -25.50 -7.27 1.23
C ASN A 419 -24.04 -7.47 1.67
N PRO A 420 -23.23 -8.23 0.89
CA PRO A 420 -21.86 -8.57 1.25
C PRO A 420 -20.89 -7.39 1.19
N SER A 421 -21.32 -6.19 0.78
CA SER A 421 -20.52 -4.98 0.88
C SER A 421 -20.54 -4.36 2.28
N ILE A 422 -21.50 -4.71 3.15
CA ILE A 422 -21.61 -4.18 4.52
C ILE A 422 -20.63 -4.92 5.44
N VAL A 423 -19.35 -4.70 5.21
CA VAL A 423 -18.23 -5.31 5.94
C VAL A 423 -17.20 -4.24 6.32
N PRO A 424 -16.33 -4.49 7.32
CA PRO A 424 -15.20 -3.62 7.63
C PRO A 424 -14.34 -3.36 6.40
N TRP A 425 -13.71 -2.18 6.33
CA TRP A 425 -12.86 -1.78 5.20
C TRP A 425 -11.81 -2.84 4.84
N LEU A 426 -11.18 -3.46 5.84
CA LEU A 426 -10.15 -4.48 5.60
C LEU A 426 -10.69 -5.71 4.85
N ASP A 427 -11.94 -6.10 5.13
CA ASP A 427 -12.62 -7.25 4.54
C ASP A 427 -13.30 -6.93 3.20
N LEU A 428 -13.42 -5.64 2.85
CA LEU A 428 -14.04 -5.21 1.60
C LEU A 428 -13.22 -5.73 0.39
N PRO A 429 -13.87 -6.36 -0.61
CA PRO A 429 -13.20 -6.79 -1.84
C PRO A 429 -12.48 -5.64 -2.56
N GLU A 430 -11.29 -5.92 -3.09
CA GLU A 430 -10.43 -4.91 -3.73
C GLU A 430 -11.13 -4.10 -4.85
N PRO A 431 -11.98 -4.67 -5.72
CA PRO A 431 -12.71 -3.88 -6.71
C PRO A 431 -13.64 -2.81 -6.10
N LEU A 432 -14.20 -3.08 -4.91
CA LEU A 432 -15.05 -2.12 -4.20
C LEU A 432 -14.22 -1.09 -3.44
N LYS A 433 -13.07 -1.48 -2.88
CA LYS A 433 -12.08 -0.52 -2.35
C LYS A 433 -11.64 0.45 -3.45
N GLU A 434 -11.33 -0.06 -4.64
CA GLU A 434 -10.92 0.77 -5.76
C GLU A 434 -12.03 1.71 -6.22
N SER A 435 -13.28 1.26 -6.28
CA SER A 435 -14.42 2.15 -6.58
C SER A 435 -14.54 3.33 -5.60
N ASN A 436 -14.21 3.13 -4.32
CA ASN A 436 -14.19 4.19 -3.32
C ASN A 436 -12.97 5.11 -3.50
N ARG A 437 -11.80 4.57 -3.85
CA ARG A 437 -10.61 5.38 -4.19
C ARG A 437 -10.80 6.21 -5.43
N ASP A 438 -11.44 5.66 -6.46
CA ASP A 438 -11.76 6.37 -7.69
C ASP A 438 -12.63 7.60 -7.39
N PHE A 439 -13.57 7.48 -6.44
CA PHE A 439 -14.36 8.62 -5.99
C PHE A 439 -13.54 9.64 -5.23
N ALA A 440 -12.72 9.19 -4.27
CA ALA A 440 -11.84 10.08 -3.53
C ALA A 440 -10.98 10.93 -4.48
N ARG A 441 -10.41 10.32 -5.53
CA ARG A 441 -9.65 11.01 -6.57
C ARG A 441 -10.49 12.01 -7.38
N SER A 442 -11.79 11.76 -7.56
CA SER A 442 -12.65 12.65 -8.34
C SER A 442 -13.21 13.84 -7.57
N ILE A 443 -13.14 13.87 -6.23
CA ILE A 443 -13.78 14.94 -5.44
C ILE A 443 -13.28 16.32 -5.85
N ALA A 444 -11.97 16.50 -6.09
CA ALA A 444 -11.42 17.78 -6.54
C ALA A 444 -12.09 18.28 -7.82
N THR A 445 -12.20 17.42 -8.83
CA THR A 445 -12.84 17.76 -10.10
C THR A 445 -14.36 17.92 -9.99
N LEU A 446 -15.00 17.15 -9.11
CA LEU A 446 -16.42 17.31 -8.83
C LEU A 446 -16.73 18.71 -8.29
N VAL A 447 -15.88 19.25 -7.41
CA VAL A 447 -16.11 20.56 -6.80
C VAL A 447 -15.63 21.73 -7.66
N GLU A 448 -14.68 21.53 -8.58
CA GLU A 448 -14.23 22.56 -9.55
C GLU A 448 -15.37 23.10 -10.43
N GLY A 449 -16.43 22.31 -10.65
CA GLY A 449 -17.60 22.73 -11.43
C GLY A 449 -18.60 23.60 -10.66
N LEU A 450 -18.35 23.90 -9.39
CA LEU A 450 -19.24 24.65 -8.51
C LEU A 450 -18.63 26.00 -8.10
N PRO A 451 -19.45 26.98 -7.67
CA PRO A 451 -18.97 28.24 -7.09
C PRO A 451 -18.45 28.04 -5.66
N LEU A 452 -17.62 27.03 -5.47
CA LEU A 452 -17.02 26.61 -4.20
C LEU A 452 -15.52 26.48 -4.39
N THR A 453 -14.75 26.89 -3.39
CA THR A 453 -13.30 26.76 -3.36
C THR A 453 -12.88 25.83 -2.24
N LEU A 454 -11.94 24.93 -2.54
CA LEU A 454 -11.26 24.14 -1.52
C LEU A 454 -10.25 25.02 -0.77
N THR A 455 -10.33 25.03 0.55
CA THR A 455 -9.41 25.78 1.41
C THR A 455 -8.95 24.92 2.59
N ALA A 456 -7.89 25.34 3.28
CA ALA A 456 -7.47 24.69 4.52
C ALA A 456 -8.57 24.79 5.58
N LEU A 457 -8.82 23.69 6.29
CA LEU A 457 -9.82 23.59 7.36
C LEU A 457 -9.64 24.69 8.42
N ARG A 458 -10.72 25.40 8.76
CA ARG A 458 -10.75 26.51 9.72
C ARG A 458 -11.60 26.25 10.96
N GLY A 459 -12.42 25.20 10.95
CA GLY A 459 -13.33 24.79 12.03
C GLY A 459 -14.27 23.68 11.54
N MET A 460 -15.10 23.10 12.43
CA MET A 460 -16.25 22.37 11.87
C MET A 460 -17.12 23.38 11.14
N PRO A 461 -17.60 23.03 9.95
CA PRO A 461 -18.67 23.78 9.33
C PRO A 461 -19.90 23.77 10.26
N GLU A 462 -20.08 24.79 11.12
CA GLU A 462 -21.41 25.17 11.60
C GLU A 462 -22.19 25.69 10.38
N GLY A 463 -22.66 24.76 9.54
CA GLY A 463 -23.29 25.08 8.26
C GLY A 463 -22.33 25.55 7.16
N GLY A 464 -21.04 25.21 7.23
CA GLY A 464 -20.08 25.54 6.18
C GLY A 464 -20.53 24.99 4.83
N ALA A 465 -20.63 25.90 3.86
CA ALA A 465 -21.16 25.72 2.50
C ALA A 465 -21.98 24.44 2.33
N ALA A 466 -23.09 24.31 3.06
CA ALA A 466 -23.99 23.18 2.85
C ALA A 466 -24.38 23.21 1.38
N LEU A 467 -24.07 22.14 0.66
CA LEU A 467 -24.49 21.99 -0.73
C LEU A 467 -26.01 22.16 -0.74
N ASN A 468 -26.48 23.14 -1.49
CA ASN A 468 -27.93 23.28 -1.68
C ASN A 468 -28.46 22.08 -2.48
N ASP A 469 -29.78 21.88 -2.47
CA ASP A 469 -30.40 20.72 -3.10
C ASP A 469 -30.04 20.59 -4.60
N ASP A 470 -29.91 21.72 -5.32
CA ASP A 470 -29.54 21.73 -6.74
C ASP A 470 -28.08 21.30 -6.95
N GLN A 471 -27.16 21.79 -6.12
CA GLN A 471 -25.75 21.39 -6.14
C GLN A 471 -25.60 19.91 -5.77
N LEU A 472 -26.36 19.45 -4.78
CA LEU A 472 -26.38 18.05 -4.36
C LEU A 472 -26.83 17.14 -5.50
N GLU A 473 -27.93 17.46 -6.17
CA GLU A 473 -28.44 16.70 -7.33
C GLU A 473 -27.45 16.70 -8.49
N LEU A 474 -26.88 17.86 -8.83
CA LEU A 474 -25.91 17.99 -9.91
C LEU A 474 -24.67 17.10 -9.66
N LEU A 475 -24.11 17.17 -8.46
CA LEU A 475 -22.95 16.36 -8.08
C LEU A 475 -23.27 14.87 -8.01
N ALA A 476 -24.44 14.50 -7.48
CA ALA A 476 -24.84 13.09 -7.37
C ALA A 476 -25.01 12.45 -8.75
N ARG A 477 -25.64 13.16 -9.70
CA ARG A 477 -25.69 12.75 -11.10
C ARG A 477 -24.29 12.63 -11.72
N GLY A 478 -23.43 13.63 -11.50
CA GLY A 478 -22.05 13.63 -12.02
C GLY A 478 -21.24 12.43 -11.52
N GLU A 479 -21.43 12.05 -10.25
CA GLU A 479 -20.82 10.86 -9.65
C GLU A 479 -21.33 9.57 -10.30
N HIS A 480 -22.65 9.45 -10.49
CA HIS A 480 -23.23 8.30 -11.20
C HIS A 480 -22.67 8.16 -12.62
N ASP A 481 -22.62 9.27 -13.38
CA ASP A 481 -22.08 9.30 -14.74
C ASP A 481 -20.58 8.92 -14.77
N ARG A 482 -19.80 9.34 -13.77
CA ARG A 482 -18.39 8.93 -13.61
C ARG A 482 -18.28 7.43 -13.33
N TRP A 483 -19.05 6.92 -12.37
CA TRP A 483 -19.07 5.50 -12.00
C TRP A 483 -19.48 4.60 -13.17
N MET A 484 -20.50 4.99 -13.94
CA MET A 484 -20.90 4.28 -15.16
C MET A 484 -19.77 4.24 -16.20
N ARG A 485 -19.12 5.38 -16.47
CA ARG A 485 -17.99 5.46 -17.42
C ARG A 485 -16.85 4.52 -16.99
N ASP A 486 -16.59 4.43 -15.69
CA ASP A 486 -15.56 3.55 -15.15
C ASP A 486 -15.89 2.06 -15.31
N LEU A 487 -17.12 1.66 -14.96
CA LEU A 487 -17.59 0.29 -15.19
C LEU A 487 -17.55 -0.10 -16.67
N VAL A 488 -18.02 0.76 -17.57
CA VAL A 488 -17.97 0.53 -19.02
C VAL A 488 -16.53 0.35 -19.50
N ARG A 489 -15.59 1.17 -19.03
CA ARG A 489 -14.15 1.03 -19.33
C ARG A 489 -13.60 -0.32 -18.84
N LYS A 490 -14.05 -0.79 -17.68
CA LYS A 490 -13.71 -2.11 -17.10
C LYS A 490 -14.45 -3.27 -17.80
N GLY A 491 -15.21 -2.98 -18.86
CA GLY A 491 -15.88 -3.94 -19.73
C GLY A 491 -17.26 -4.39 -19.23
N TRP A 492 -17.86 -3.65 -18.29
CA TRP A 492 -19.22 -3.91 -17.85
C TRP A 492 -20.25 -3.36 -18.83
N ARG A 493 -21.42 -4.00 -18.88
CA ARG A 493 -22.56 -3.60 -19.72
C ARG A 493 -23.86 -3.68 -18.93
N TRP A 494 -24.89 -3.02 -19.43
CA TRP A 494 -26.22 -3.12 -18.84
C TRP A 494 -26.77 -4.55 -18.91
N GLY A 495 -27.52 -4.95 -17.88
CA GLY A 495 -28.33 -6.16 -17.88
C GLY A 495 -29.49 -6.04 -16.91
N ALA A 496 -30.69 -6.46 -17.32
CA ALA A 496 -31.92 -6.29 -16.53
C ALA A 496 -31.97 -7.13 -15.24
N GLY A 497 -31.13 -8.16 -15.12
CA GLY A 497 -31.06 -9.05 -13.95
C GLY A 497 -30.21 -8.48 -12.81
N PRO A 498 -30.05 -9.23 -11.70
CA PRO A 498 -29.10 -8.86 -10.65
C PRO A 498 -27.69 -8.73 -11.23
N LYS A 499 -26.83 -7.99 -10.52
CA LYS A 499 -25.42 -7.85 -10.88
C LYS A 499 -24.78 -9.22 -11.07
N ASP A 500 -24.13 -9.41 -12.22
CA ASP A 500 -23.39 -10.62 -12.55
C ASP A 500 -21.94 -10.23 -12.81
N SER A 501 -21.04 -10.67 -11.91
CA SER A 501 -19.62 -10.36 -12.00
C SER A 501 -18.89 -11.20 -13.04
N GLU A 502 -19.39 -12.39 -13.39
CA GLU A 502 -18.79 -13.24 -14.41
C GLU A 502 -19.14 -12.74 -15.81
N ALA A 503 -20.43 -12.43 -16.04
CA ALA A 503 -20.92 -11.87 -17.30
C ALA A 503 -20.63 -10.37 -17.47
N LYS A 504 -20.10 -9.73 -16.41
CA LYS A 504 -19.89 -8.28 -16.29
C LYS A 504 -21.14 -7.48 -16.65
N THR A 505 -22.28 -7.82 -16.05
CA THR A 505 -23.53 -7.07 -16.23
C THR A 505 -23.98 -6.40 -14.95
N HIS A 506 -24.47 -5.16 -15.06
CA HIS A 506 -24.96 -4.41 -13.90
C HIS A 506 -26.31 -3.73 -14.20
N PRO A 507 -27.33 -3.87 -13.34
CA PRO A 507 -28.67 -3.30 -13.59
C PRO A 507 -28.70 -1.77 -13.53
N LEU A 508 -27.83 -1.17 -12.71
CA LEU A 508 -27.76 0.28 -12.54
C LEU A 508 -26.97 1.02 -13.65
N LEU A 509 -26.53 0.34 -14.71
CA LEU A 509 -25.94 1.01 -15.88
C LEU A 509 -27.04 1.59 -16.78
N VAL A 510 -27.80 2.54 -16.23
CA VAL A 510 -28.92 3.27 -16.86
C VAL A 510 -28.78 4.76 -16.60
N ASP A 511 -29.51 5.60 -17.35
CA ASP A 511 -29.52 7.04 -17.12
C ASP A 511 -30.00 7.36 -15.69
N TRP A 512 -29.50 8.46 -15.12
CA TRP A 512 -29.94 8.99 -13.82
C TRP A 512 -31.47 9.07 -13.70
N ALA A 513 -32.16 9.47 -14.78
CA ALA A 513 -33.62 9.58 -14.79
C ALA A 513 -34.35 8.22 -14.64
N ASP A 514 -33.68 7.12 -14.99
CA ASP A 514 -34.22 5.76 -14.93
C ASP A 514 -33.89 5.05 -13.60
N LEU A 515 -33.05 5.66 -12.75
CA LEU A 515 -32.75 5.13 -11.42
C LEU A 515 -33.95 5.30 -10.47
N SER A 516 -34.22 4.24 -9.71
CA SER A 516 -35.16 4.32 -8.60
C SER A 516 -34.70 5.35 -7.55
N GLU A 517 -35.65 5.97 -6.86
CA GLU A 517 -35.35 6.96 -5.81
C GLU A 517 -34.38 6.43 -4.73
N PRO A 518 -34.51 5.18 -4.24
CA PRO A 518 -33.53 4.63 -3.28
C PRO A 518 -32.10 4.51 -3.82
N GLU A 519 -31.92 4.29 -5.13
CA GLU A 519 -30.57 4.22 -5.71
C GLU A 519 -29.98 5.61 -5.88
N ARG A 520 -30.77 6.60 -6.33
CA ARG A 520 -30.32 8.01 -6.39
C ARG A 520 -29.95 8.55 -5.01
N GLU A 521 -30.67 8.15 -3.97
CA GLU A 521 -30.39 8.58 -2.60
C GLU A 521 -29.01 8.10 -2.10
N LYS A 522 -28.51 6.96 -2.56
CA LYS A 522 -27.16 6.47 -2.20
C LYS A 522 -26.05 7.36 -2.78
N ASP A 523 -26.23 7.85 -4.00
CA ASP A 523 -25.31 8.83 -4.60
C ASP A 523 -25.39 10.16 -3.85
N ARG A 524 -26.58 10.64 -3.50
CA ARG A 524 -26.76 11.85 -2.70
C ARG A 524 -26.09 11.73 -1.32
N ASP A 525 -26.24 10.61 -0.63
CA ASP A 525 -25.54 10.37 0.65
C ASP A 525 -24.02 10.48 0.51
N SER A 526 -23.47 9.92 -0.57
CA SER A 526 -22.04 10.01 -0.87
C SER A 526 -21.61 11.47 -1.03
N ILE A 527 -22.40 12.28 -1.75
CA ILE A 527 -22.12 13.71 -1.92
C ILE A 527 -22.28 14.50 -0.62
N ARG A 528 -23.31 14.22 0.18
CA ARG A 528 -23.50 14.87 1.51
C ARG A 528 -22.34 14.62 2.45
N SER A 529 -21.61 13.51 2.28
CA SER A 529 -20.44 13.19 3.10
C SER A 529 -19.15 13.91 2.71
N ILE A 530 -19.09 14.56 1.55
CA ILE A 530 -17.87 15.22 1.05
C ILE A 530 -17.28 16.21 2.07
N PRO A 531 -18.05 17.09 2.74
CA PRO A 531 -17.48 18.01 3.74
C PRO A 531 -16.76 17.30 4.90
N ASP A 532 -17.35 16.26 5.48
CA ASP A 532 -16.75 15.49 6.57
C ASP A 532 -15.51 14.72 6.08
N MET A 533 -15.59 14.20 4.86
CA MET A 533 -14.46 13.54 4.20
C MET A 533 -13.30 14.53 4.01
N LEU A 534 -13.54 15.73 3.47
CA LEU A 534 -12.50 16.74 3.29
C LEU A 534 -11.87 17.17 4.63
N ALA A 535 -12.67 17.28 5.68
CA ALA A 535 -12.16 17.59 7.02
C ALA A 535 -11.17 16.52 7.53
N LEU A 536 -11.33 15.23 7.16
CA LEU A 536 -10.38 14.16 7.50
C LEU A 536 -8.98 14.40 6.92
N VAL A 537 -8.87 15.12 5.81
CA VAL A 537 -7.60 15.46 5.16
C VAL A 537 -7.20 16.93 5.40
N GLY A 538 -7.93 17.64 6.27
CA GLY A 538 -7.62 19.02 6.65
C GLY A 538 -8.07 20.08 5.64
N LEU A 539 -9.06 19.77 4.83
CA LEU A 539 -9.66 20.66 3.84
C LEU A 539 -11.12 20.98 4.19
N GLU A 540 -11.63 22.09 3.66
CA GLU A 540 -13.04 22.48 3.72
C GLU A 540 -13.48 23.14 2.41
N LEU A 541 -14.79 23.08 2.14
CA LEU A 541 -15.43 23.83 1.06
C LEU A 541 -15.90 25.19 1.57
N GLN A 542 -15.57 26.24 0.83
CA GLN A 542 -16.02 27.61 1.08
C GLN A 542 -16.68 28.19 -0.17
N PRO A 543 -17.72 29.03 -0.07
CA PRO A 543 -18.24 29.74 -1.24
C PRO A 543 -17.15 30.64 -1.84
N GLU A 544 -17.12 30.72 -3.18
CA GLU A 544 -16.27 31.71 -3.86
C GLU A 544 -16.64 33.13 -3.39
N ARG A 545 -15.63 33.94 -3.05
CA ARG A 545 -15.80 35.31 -2.53
C ARG A 545 -15.89 36.36 -3.63
#